data_AF-X0RAP7-F1
#
_entry.id   AF-X0RAP7-F1
#
_cell.length_a   1.000
_cell.length_b   1.000
_cell.length_c   1.000
_cell.angle_alpha   90.00
_cell.angle_beta   90.00
_cell.angle_gamma   90.00
#
_symmetry.space_group_name_H-M   'P 1'
#
loop_
_entity.id
_entity.type
_entity.pdbx_description
1 polymer ?
#
loop_
_entity_poly.entity_id
_entity_poly.type
_entity_poly.pdbx_seq_one_letter_code
_entity_poly.pdbx_strand_id
1 'polypeptide(L)'
;MNDDTKQKITLLLEELINTPCSESRQVAIKRELDKLSPDPFWSDYIFWSDEYVNEDLSINYEKFFDKISEYPNSHEYKTKSRILELAQKLVIRDFSEISEVDIVNEINELSPDISWTNYLFVDKTCLNNDGSINKEAFLNKIFKESWNENFR
;
A
#
# COMPACT_ATOMS: atom_id res chain seq x y z
N MET A 1 11.69 10.12 -4.83
CA MET A 1 10.46 10.92 -5.06
C MET A 1 10.86 12.29 -5.60
N ASN A 2 10.12 12.85 -6.56
CA ASN A 2 10.46 14.16 -7.15
C ASN A 2 9.93 15.33 -6.30
N ASP A 3 10.44 16.53 -6.57
CA ASP A 3 10.15 17.73 -5.78
C ASP A 3 8.68 18.16 -5.90
N ASP A 4 8.06 18.03 -7.08
CA ASP A 4 6.63 18.34 -7.28
C ASP A 4 5.72 17.47 -6.40
N THR A 5 6.04 16.18 -6.28
CA THR A 5 5.29 15.24 -5.43
C THR A 5 5.47 15.59 -3.96
N LYS A 6 6.71 15.89 -3.53
CA LYS A 6 7.01 16.35 -2.17
C LYS A 6 6.20 17.61 -1.84
N GLN A 7 6.24 18.62 -2.70
CA GLN A 7 5.49 19.85 -2.51
C GLN A 7 3.99 19.60 -2.39
N LYS A 8 3.42 18.73 -3.25
CA LYS A 8 2.00 18.40 -3.18
C LYS A 8 1.62 17.70 -1.88
N ILE A 9 2.45 16.76 -1.40
CA ILE A 9 2.23 16.07 -0.12
C ILE A 9 2.28 17.09 1.04
N THR A 10 3.27 17.98 1.05
CA THR A 10 3.40 19.04 2.06
C THR A 10 2.13 19.90 2.14
N LEU A 11 1.65 20.42 1.00
CA LEU A 11 0.44 21.25 0.97
C LEU A 11 -0.80 20.50 1.48
N LEU A 12 -0.95 19.22 1.14
CA LEU A 12 -2.05 18.39 1.60
C LEU A 12 -2.00 18.13 3.12
N LEU A 13 -0.81 17.88 3.67
CA LEU A 13 -0.62 17.67 5.11
C LEU A 13 -0.83 18.98 5.90
N GLU A 14 -0.35 20.11 5.39
CA GLU A 14 -0.61 21.42 5.98
C GLU A 14 -2.11 21.75 5.99
N GLU A 15 -2.82 21.48 4.91
CA GLU A 15 -4.28 21.64 4.85
C GLU A 15 -4.98 20.75 5.88
N LEU A 16 -4.56 19.49 5.98
CA LEU A 16 -5.16 18.51 6.88
C LEU A 16 -4.99 18.86 8.36
N ILE A 17 -3.82 19.40 8.74
CA ILE A 17 -3.43 19.61 10.14
C ILE A 17 -3.74 21.03 10.62
N ASN A 18 -3.46 22.03 9.78
CA ASN A 18 -3.48 23.43 10.20
C ASN A 18 -4.75 24.18 9.77
N THR A 19 -5.60 23.58 8.93
CA THR A 19 -6.81 24.23 8.42
C THR A 19 -8.06 23.48 8.85
N PRO A 20 -9.08 24.17 9.40
CA PRO A 20 -10.39 23.58 9.60
C PRO A 20 -10.96 23.09 8.26
N CYS A 21 -11.08 21.77 8.11
CA CYS A 21 -11.59 21.15 6.90
C CYS A 21 -12.76 20.21 7.23
N SER A 22 -13.71 20.06 6.29
CA SER A 22 -14.81 19.11 6.44
C SER A 22 -14.29 17.67 6.40
N GLU A 23 -14.99 16.75 7.06
CA GLU A 23 -14.68 15.32 7.00
C GLU A 23 -14.57 14.80 5.55
N SER A 24 -15.47 15.24 4.67
CA SER A 24 -15.41 14.90 3.24
C SER A 24 -14.11 15.37 2.57
N ARG A 25 -13.56 16.51 2.98
CA ARG A 25 -12.29 17.02 2.47
C ARG A 25 -11.12 16.25 3.08
N GLN A 26 -11.17 15.91 4.36
CA GLN A 26 -10.16 15.06 5.01
C GLN A 26 -10.04 13.71 4.31
N VAL A 27 -11.17 13.06 4.01
CA VAL A 27 -11.20 11.79 3.26
C VAL A 27 -10.61 11.95 1.86
N ALA A 28 -10.90 13.07 1.18
CA ALA A 28 -10.33 13.34 -0.14
C ALA A 28 -8.81 13.55 -0.07
N ILE A 29 -8.32 14.32 0.90
CA ILE A 29 -6.89 14.54 1.13
C ILE A 29 -6.19 13.22 1.42
N LYS A 30 -6.74 12.40 2.34
CA LYS A 30 -6.20 11.08 2.68
C LYS A 30 -6.06 10.21 1.44
N ARG A 31 -7.09 10.13 0.59
CA ARG A 31 -7.04 9.37 -0.67
C ARG A 31 -6.02 9.91 -1.67
N GLU A 32 -5.75 11.20 -1.67
CA GLU A 32 -4.68 11.77 -2.51
C GLU A 32 -3.31 11.44 -1.95
N LEU A 33 -3.11 11.52 -0.63
CA LEU A 33 -1.86 11.14 0.04
C LEU A 33 -1.57 9.64 -0.15
N ASP A 34 -2.58 8.78 0.00
CA ASP A 34 -2.47 7.32 -0.24
C ASP A 34 -2.01 7.00 -1.67
N LYS A 35 -2.24 7.89 -2.64
CA LYS A 35 -1.78 7.73 -4.04
C LYS A 35 -0.38 8.29 -4.29
N LEU A 36 -0.01 9.35 -3.57
CA LEU A 36 1.25 10.05 -3.77
C LEU A 36 2.38 9.41 -2.96
N SER A 37 2.07 8.91 -1.76
CA SER A 37 3.04 8.30 -0.88
C SER A 37 3.47 6.92 -1.42
N PRO A 38 4.78 6.65 -1.51
CA PRO A 38 5.26 5.30 -1.77
C PRO A 38 5.00 4.33 -0.59
N ASP A 39 4.87 4.85 0.63
CA ASP A 39 4.63 4.10 1.85
C ASP A 39 3.16 4.20 2.27
N PRO A 40 2.42 3.09 2.38
CA PRO A 40 1.02 3.11 2.79
C PRO A 40 0.80 3.43 4.28
N PHE A 41 1.85 3.35 5.10
CA PHE A 41 1.83 3.65 6.53
C PHE A 41 2.23 5.10 6.84
N TRP A 42 2.27 5.98 5.82
CA TRP A 42 2.65 7.38 5.97
C TRP A 42 1.89 8.10 7.10
N SER A 43 0.62 7.75 7.30
CA SER A 43 -0.23 8.38 8.32
C SER A 43 0.27 8.11 9.73
N ASP A 44 0.89 6.95 9.95
CA ASP A 44 1.34 6.54 11.27
C ASP A 44 2.55 7.36 11.73
N TYR A 45 3.39 7.74 10.77
CA TYR A 45 4.52 8.64 11.02
C TYR A 45 4.08 10.04 11.42
N ILE A 46 2.90 10.50 10.99
CA ILE A 46 2.40 11.85 11.26
C ILE A 46 1.48 11.90 12.48
N PHE A 47 0.59 10.92 12.64
CA PHE A 47 -0.46 10.96 13.66
C PHE A 47 -0.18 10.09 14.88
N TRP A 48 0.76 9.14 14.78
CA TRP A 48 1.03 8.14 15.81
C TRP A 48 2.51 8.09 16.23
N SER A 49 3.33 9.05 15.79
CA SER A 49 4.75 9.15 16.13
C SER A 49 5.20 10.60 16.32
N ASP A 50 6.00 10.84 17.36
CA ASP A 50 6.65 12.13 17.61
C ASP A 50 7.99 12.25 16.85
N GLU A 51 8.48 11.17 16.23
CA GLU A 51 9.81 11.12 15.57
C GLU A 51 9.93 12.09 14.38
N TYR A 52 8.81 12.34 13.71
CA TYR A 52 8.71 13.13 12.48
C TYR A 52 8.16 14.54 12.74
N VAL A 53 8.18 14.97 14.00
CA VAL A 53 7.67 16.27 14.45
C VAL A 53 8.83 17.04 15.08
N ASN A 54 8.96 18.32 14.74
CA ASN A 54 9.93 19.24 15.33
C ASN A 54 9.48 19.69 16.72
N GLU A 55 10.35 20.36 17.46
CA GLU A 55 10.05 20.87 18.82
C GLU A 55 8.88 21.88 18.84
N ASP A 56 8.63 22.58 17.72
CA ASP A 56 7.53 23.53 17.56
C ASP A 56 6.21 22.88 17.10
N LEU A 57 6.15 21.55 17.11
CA LEU A 57 5.04 20.71 16.65
C LEU A 57 4.79 20.76 15.13
N SER A 58 5.67 21.39 14.35
CA SER A 58 5.62 21.30 12.88
C SER A 58 6.17 19.96 12.39
N ILE A 59 5.69 19.47 11.25
CA ILE A 59 6.23 18.25 10.63
C ILE A 59 7.67 18.48 10.18
N ASN A 60 8.56 17.55 10.51
CA ASN A 60 9.87 17.44 9.91
C ASN A 60 9.77 16.75 8.53
N TYR A 61 9.46 17.52 7.49
CA TYR A 61 9.24 17.00 6.15
C TYR A 61 10.45 16.29 5.55
N GLU A 62 11.67 16.69 5.90
CA GLU A 62 12.90 16.04 5.42
C GLU A 62 12.95 14.59 5.92
N LYS A 63 12.88 14.39 7.24
CA LYS A 63 12.85 13.04 7.85
C LYS A 63 11.66 12.21 7.36
N PHE A 64 10.49 12.83 7.27
CA PHE A 64 9.29 12.15 6.78
C PHE A 64 9.45 11.65 5.35
N PHE A 65 9.97 12.49 4.45
CA PHE A 65 10.17 12.10 3.05
C PHE A 65 11.26 11.06 2.87
N ASP A 66 12.32 11.13 3.66
CA ASP A 66 13.35 10.09 3.69
C ASP A 66 12.72 8.76 4.10
N LYS A 67 11.93 8.76 5.19
CA LYS A 67 11.31 7.55 5.71
C LYS A 67 10.37 6.87 4.73
N ILE A 68 9.39 7.60 4.17
CA ILE A 68 8.45 6.99 3.23
C ILE A 68 9.17 6.50 1.96
N SER A 69 10.26 7.17 1.56
CA SER A 69 11.07 6.78 0.39
C SER A 69 11.87 5.49 0.60
N GLU A 70 12.05 5.03 1.85
CA GLU A 70 12.67 3.74 2.15
C GLU A 70 11.76 2.55 1.87
N TYR A 71 10.43 2.74 1.96
CA TYR A 71 9.47 1.65 1.90
C TYR A 71 9.59 0.75 0.65
N PRO A 72 9.80 1.28 -0.57
CA PRO A 72 10.02 0.43 -1.75
C PRO A 72 11.22 -0.52 -1.65
N ASN A 73 12.18 -0.24 -0.76
CA ASN A 73 13.33 -1.10 -0.51
C ASN A 73 13.13 -2.07 0.65
N SER A 74 12.04 -1.94 1.41
CA SER A 74 11.71 -2.78 2.55
C SER A 74 11.48 -4.24 2.14
N HIS A 75 11.66 -5.14 3.11
CA HIS A 75 11.33 -6.55 2.92
C HIS A 75 9.84 -6.73 2.62
N GLU A 76 8.98 -6.02 3.35
CA GLU A 76 7.53 -6.08 3.18
C GLU A 76 7.08 -5.73 1.76
N TYR A 77 7.55 -4.59 1.22
CA TYR A 77 7.22 -4.18 -0.14
C TYR A 77 7.69 -5.20 -1.17
N LYS A 78 8.91 -5.73 -1.02
CA LYS A 78 9.47 -6.74 -1.92
C LYS A 78 8.65 -8.03 -1.90
N THR A 79 8.28 -8.51 -0.71
CA THR A 79 7.44 -9.70 -0.53
C THR A 79 6.07 -9.52 -1.17
N LYS A 80 5.37 -8.41 -0.88
CA LYS A 80 4.05 -8.10 -1.46
C LYS A 80 4.11 -7.97 -2.99
N SER A 81 5.13 -7.29 -3.50
CA SER A 81 5.35 -7.11 -4.94
C SER A 81 5.61 -8.45 -5.64
N ARG A 82 6.43 -9.32 -5.04
CA ARG A 82 6.72 -10.64 -5.58
C ARG A 82 5.49 -11.53 -5.63
N ILE A 83 4.68 -11.55 -4.55
CA ILE A 83 3.40 -12.28 -4.54
C ILE A 83 2.48 -11.79 -5.67
N LEU A 84 2.36 -10.48 -5.88
CA LEU A 84 1.52 -9.93 -6.95
C LEU A 84 2.01 -10.30 -8.34
N GLU A 85 3.32 -10.24 -8.58
CA GLU A 85 3.94 -10.64 -9.85
C GLU A 85 3.64 -12.11 -10.18
N LEU A 86 3.87 -12.99 -9.21
CA LEU A 86 3.64 -14.42 -9.30
C LEU A 86 2.15 -14.75 -9.51
N ALA A 87 1.27 -14.13 -8.74
CA ALA A 87 -0.17 -14.27 -8.89
C ALA A 87 -0.65 -13.81 -10.28
N GLN A 88 -0.10 -12.71 -10.78
CA GLN A 88 -0.43 -12.22 -12.13
C GLN A 88 -0.03 -13.22 -13.20
N LYS A 89 1.16 -13.83 -13.10
CA LYS A 89 1.61 -14.89 -14.02
C LYS A 89 0.65 -16.08 -14.04
N LEU A 90 0.13 -16.50 -12.88
CA LEU A 90 -0.91 -17.54 -12.81
C LEU A 90 -2.21 -17.13 -13.51
N VAL A 91 -2.69 -15.90 -13.28
CA VAL A 91 -3.94 -15.39 -13.85
C VAL A 91 -3.88 -15.33 -15.38
N ILE A 92 -2.76 -14.86 -15.95
CA ILE A 92 -2.57 -14.78 -17.41
C ILE A 92 -2.00 -16.06 -18.03
N ARG A 93 -1.69 -17.06 -17.20
CA ARG A 93 -1.07 -18.34 -17.59
C ARG A 93 0.28 -18.15 -18.30
N ASP A 94 1.09 -17.21 -17.83
CA ASP A 94 2.46 -17.00 -18.29
C ASP A 94 3.45 -17.84 -17.47
N PHE A 95 3.92 -18.93 -18.06
CA PHE A 95 4.87 -19.87 -17.46
C PHE A 95 6.17 -19.98 -18.26
N SER A 96 6.51 -18.92 -18.99
CA SER A 96 7.70 -18.88 -19.86
C SER A 96 9.02 -18.93 -19.09
N GLU A 97 9.05 -18.36 -17.87
CA GLU A 97 10.26 -18.19 -17.05
C GLU A 97 10.27 -19.06 -15.78
N ILE A 98 9.10 -19.44 -15.28
CA ILE A 98 8.92 -20.18 -14.02
C ILE A 98 7.71 -21.09 -14.15
N SER A 99 7.79 -22.31 -13.60
CA SER A 99 6.69 -23.29 -13.71
C SER A 99 5.51 -22.91 -12.82
N GLU A 100 4.30 -23.35 -13.17
CA GLU A 100 3.11 -23.15 -12.34
C GLU A 100 3.29 -23.67 -10.91
N VAL A 101 3.93 -24.84 -10.76
CA VAL A 101 4.17 -25.46 -9.45
C VAL A 101 5.15 -24.63 -8.62
N ASP A 102 6.23 -24.14 -9.23
CA ASP A 102 7.21 -23.30 -8.53
C ASP A 102 6.60 -21.96 -8.13
N ILE A 103 5.76 -21.36 -8.98
CA ILE A 103 5.01 -20.14 -8.62
C ILE A 103 4.14 -20.40 -7.39
N VAL A 104 3.34 -21.47 -7.39
CA VAL A 104 2.44 -21.80 -6.27
C VAL A 104 3.22 -22.03 -4.98
N ASN A 105 4.33 -22.76 -5.05
CA ASN A 105 5.18 -23.03 -3.90
C ASN A 105 5.81 -21.73 -3.35
N GLU A 106 6.34 -20.87 -4.23
CA GLU A 106 6.94 -19.60 -3.81
C GLU A 106 5.91 -18.67 -3.16
N ILE A 107 4.68 -18.57 -3.70
CA ILE A 107 3.62 -17.80 -3.04
C ILE A 107 3.28 -18.41 -1.66
N ASN A 108 3.23 -19.74 -1.53
CA ASN A 108 2.94 -20.38 -0.23
C ASN A 108 4.03 -20.12 0.82
N GLU A 109 5.29 -19.94 0.41
CA GLU A 109 6.38 -19.60 1.32
C GLU A 109 6.35 -18.13 1.74
N LEU A 110 5.98 -17.23 0.82
CA LEU A 110 5.93 -15.79 1.05
C LEU A 110 4.63 -15.33 1.73
N SER A 111 3.53 -16.02 1.46
CA SER A 111 2.19 -15.63 1.90
C SER A 111 1.91 -16.09 3.33
N PRO A 112 1.45 -15.20 4.22
CA PRO A 112 0.94 -15.59 5.53
C PRO A 112 -0.38 -16.37 5.48
N ASP A 113 -1.11 -16.36 4.34
CA ASP A 113 -2.34 -17.11 4.15
C ASP A 113 -2.24 -18.03 2.92
N ILE A 114 -2.22 -19.34 3.16
CA ILE A 114 -2.16 -20.38 2.11
C ILE A 114 -3.49 -20.53 1.33
N SER A 115 -4.55 -19.87 1.79
CA SER A 115 -5.87 -19.88 1.15
C SER A 115 -5.97 -18.89 -0.01
N TRP A 116 -4.88 -18.20 -0.36
CA TRP A 116 -4.83 -17.18 -1.41
C TRP A 116 -5.39 -17.66 -2.76
N THR A 117 -5.23 -18.96 -3.08
CA THR A 117 -5.77 -19.57 -4.29
C THR A 117 -7.30 -19.46 -4.38
N ASN A 118 -8.00 -19.55 -3.25
CA ASN A 118 -9.46 -19.41 -3.20
C ASN A 118 -9.89 -18.01 -3.66
N TYR A 119 -9.15 -16.97 -3.26
CA TYR A 119 -9.50 -15.58 -3.56
C TYR A 119 -9.39 -15.24 -5.05
N LEU A 120 -8.50 -15.93 -5.77
CA LEU A 120 -8.26 -15.70 -7.20
C LEU A 120 -9.01 -16.67 -8.11
N PHE A 121 -9.12 -17.94 -7.74
CA PHE A 121 -9.57 -18.98 -8.68
C PHE A 121 -10.92 -19.60 -8.32
N VAL A 122 -11.27 -19.67 -7.04
CA VAL A 122 -12.52 -20.27 -6.57
C VAL A 122 -13.59 -19.19 -6.40
N ASP A 123 -13.41 -18.30 -5.44
CA ASP A 123 -14.36 -17.25 -5.10
C ASP A 123 -14.23 -16.04 -6.02
N LYS A 124 -13.02 -15.84 -6.59
CA LYS A 124 -12.68 -14.74 -7.51
C LYS A 124 -12.98 -13.34 -6.95
N THR A 125 -13.01 -13.23 -5.63
CA THR A 125 -13.32 -11.98 -4.90
C THR A 125 -12.24 -10.92 -5.05
N CYS A 126 -11.04 -11.31 -5.49
CA CYS A 126 -9.90 -10.42 -5.73
C CYS A 126 -9.63 -10.15 -7.21
N LEU A 127 -10.59 -10.44 -8.10
CA LEU A 127 -10.49 -10.09 -9.52
C LEU A 127 -11.39 -8.89 -9.84
N ASN A 128 -10.90 -8.02 -10.71
CA ASN A 128 -11.71 -7.00 -11.37
C ASN A 128 -12.63 -7.63 -12.42
N ASN A 129 -13.59 -6.85 -12.92
CA ASN A 129 -14.53 -7.31 -13.95
C ASN A 129 -13.86 -7.73 -15.26
N ASP A 130 -12.66 -7.21 -15.55
CA ASP A 130 -11.86 -7.59 -16.72
C ASP A 130 -10.98 -8.83 -16.48
N GLY A 131 -11.05 -9.44 -15.29
CA GLY A 131 -10.26 -10.60 -14.89
C GLY A 131 -8.85 -10.27 -14.38
N SER A 132 -8.44 -9.00 -14.37
CA SER A 132 -7.18 -8.58 -13.75
C SER A 132 -7.25 -8.64 -12.22
N ILE A 133 -6.11 -8.77 -11.55
CA ILE A 133 -6.06 -8.82 -10.08
C ILE A 133 -6.38 -7.43 -9.51
N ASN A 134 -7.36 -7.36 -8.60
CA ASN A 134 -7.50 -6.24 -7.68
C ASN A 134 -6.42 -6.36 -6.60
N LYS A 135 -5.31 -5.66 -6.81
CA LYS A 135 -4.09 -5.77 -5.99
C LYS A 135 -4.34 -5.46 -4.51
N GLU A 136 -5.10 -4.40 -4.24
CA GLU A 136 -5.45 -3.98 -2.88
C GLU A 136 -6.31 -5.05 -2.20
N ALA A 137 -7.42 -5.45 -2.82
CA ALA A 137 -8.29 -6.49 -2.25
C ALA A 137 -7.55 -7.82 -2.00
N PHE A 138 -6.62 -8.18 -2.89
CA PHE A 138 -5.83 -9.40 -2.77
C PHE A 138 -4.85 -9.36 -1.61
N LEU A 139 -4.03 -8.30 -1.52
CA LEU A 139 -3.09 -8.13 -0.43
C LEU A 139 -3.80 -8.01 0.93
N ASN A 140 -4.93 -7.30 0.99
CA ASN A 140 -5.72 -7.14 2.21
C ASN A 140 -6.23 -8.48 2.74
N LYS A 141 -6.69 -9.38 1.86
CA LYS A 141 -7.12 -10.71 2.27
C LYS A 141 -5.95 -11.56 2.77
N ILE A 142 -4.83 -11.57 2.05
CA ILE A 142 -3.66 -12.38 2.40
C ILE A 142 -3.06 -11.92 3.73
N PHE A 143 -2.74 -10.65 3.84
CA PHE A 143 -2.04 -10.10 5.00
C PHE A 143 -2.99 -9.77 6.17
N LYS A 144 -4.31 -9.98 5.97
CA LYS A 144 -5.37 -9.55 6.90
C LYS A 144 -5.24 -8.06 7.27
N GLU A 145 -4.62 -7.30 6.38
CA GLU A 145 -4.52 -5.87 6.48
C GLU A 145 -5.88 -5.32 6.06
N SER A 146 -6.68 -4.94 7.05
CA SER A 146 -7.71 -3.94 6.78
C SER A 146 -6.97 -2.66 6.43
N TRP A 147 -6.82 -2.35 5.14
CA TRP A 147 -6.44 -1.01 4.72
C TRP A 147 -7.54 -0.07 5.17
N ASN A 148 -7.42 0.45 6.39
CA ASN A 148 -8.24 1.51 6.98
C ASN A 148 -9.73 1.47 6.61
N GLU A 149 -10.38 0.30 6.72
CA GLU A 149 -11.86 0.23 6.75
C GLU A 149 -12.43 0.61 8.13
N ASN A 150 -11.58 0.90 9.12
CA ASN A 150 -11.96 1.27 10.49
C ASN A 150 -12.19 2.79 10.68
N PHE A 151 -12.87 3.44 9.73
CA PHE A 151 -13.54 4.71 10.01
C PHE A 151 -14.96 4.62 9.46
N ARG A 152 -15.85 4.04 10.28
CA ARG A 152 -17.30 4.19 10.23
C ARG A 152 -17.78 4.89 11.48
#